data_AF-A0A1Y3MLZ1-F1
#
_entry.id   AF-A0A1Y3MLZ1-F1
#
_cell.length_a   1.000
_cell.length_b   1.000
_cell.length_c   1.000
_cell.angle_alpha   90.00
_cell.angle_beta   90.00
_cell.angle_gamma   90.00
#
_symmetry.space_group_name_H-M   'P 1'
#
loop_
_entity.id
_entity.type
_entity.pdbx_description
1 polymer ?
#
loop_
_entity_poly.entity_id
_entity_poly.type
_entity_poly.pdbx_seq_one_letter_code
_entity_poly.pdbx_strand_id
1 'polypeptide(L)'
;PVPWVYQAEVFPLRVRVKGSAVGTVSNFLNNWIIGFVGPFLMKHWETKTFILFAAACALAWLYAQFYVLECKGLSLEEMDQKMAGKA
;
A
#
# COMPACT_ATOMS: atom_id res chain seq x y z
N PRO A 1 9.54 2.83 2.76
CA PRO A 1 9.63 2.62 4.23
C PRO A 1 8.25 2.56 4.90
N VAL A 2 7.38 3.56 4.65
CA VAL A 2 6.08 3.69 5.31
C VAL A 2 5.16 2.47 5.11
N PRO A 3 4.95 1.90 3.91
CA PRO A 3 4.01 0.77 3.75
C PRO A 3 4.38 -0.47 4.58
N TRP A 4 5.68 -0.72 4.74
CA TRP A 4 6.20 -1.85 5.51
C TRP A 4 5.96 -1.71 7.01
N VAL A 5 6.05 -0.48 7.52
CA VAL A 5 5.74 -0.15 8.91
C VAL A 5 4.22 -0.14 9.11
N TYR A 6 3.50 0.49 8.19
CA TYR A 6 2.05 0.66 8.26
C TYR A 6 1.32 -0.68 8.36
N GLN A 7 1.67 -1.68 7.54
CA GLN A 7 1.05 -3.01 7.65
C GLN A 7 1.31 -3.69 9.00
N ALA A 8 2.38 -3.35 9.70
CA ALA A 8 2.67 -3.90 11.03
C ALA A 8 1.85 -3.21 12.14
N GLU A 9 1.43 -1.97 11.93
CA GLU A 9 0.71 -1.15 12.92
C GLU A 9 -0.80 -1.19 12.72
N VAL A 10 -1.26 -1.29 11.48
CA VAL A 10 -2.67 -1.18 11.12
C VAL A 10 -3.45 -2.43 11.55
N PHE A 11 -2.91 -3.63 11.36
CA PHE A 11 -3.68 -4.85 11.60
C PHE A 11 -3.77 -5.23 13.10
N PRO A 12 -4.96 -5.69 13.56
CA PRO A 12 -5.13 -6.33 14.86
C PRO A 12 -4.13 -7.46 15.07
N LEU A 13 -3.63 -7.60 16.31
CA LEU A 13 -2.59 -8.57 16.66
C LEU A 13 -2.89 -10.00 16.15
N ARG A 14 -4.15 -10.42 16.22
CA ARG A 14 -4.59 -11.78 15.82
C ARG A 14 -4.45 -12.06 14.32
N VAL A 15 -4.61 -11.05 13.46
CA VAL A 15 -4.61 -11.23 11.99
C VAL A 15 -3.41 -10.59 11.31
N ARG A 16 -2.57 -9.86 12.06
CA ARG A 16 -1.43 -9.11 11.55
C ARG A 16 -0.51 -9.91 10.65
N VAL A 17 -0.14 -11.12 11.06
CA VAL A 17 0.76 -11.99 10.27
C VAL A 17 0.14 -12.32 8.91
N LYS A 18 -1.15 -12.66 8.88
CA LYS A 18 -1.87 -12.96 7.63
C LYS A 18 -2.03 -11.72 6.76
N GLY A 19 -2.40 -10.59 7.35
CA GLY A 19 -2.54 -9.31 6.64
C GLY A 19 -1.22 -8.82 6.02
N SER A 20 -0.13 -8.89 6.79
CA SER A 20 1.22 -8.52 6.33
C SER A 20 1.74 -9.46 5.23
N ALA A 21 1.42 -10.76 5.30
CA ALA A 21 1.75 -11.71 4.24
C ALA A 21 1.05 -11.36 2.92
N VAL A 22 -0.24 -11.01 2.97
CA VAL A 22 -0.98 -10.56 1.77
C VAL A 22 -0.40 -9.26 1.21
N GLY A 23 -0.05 -8.29 2.07
CA GLY A 23 0.61 -7.05 1.66
C GLY A 23 1.95 -7.31 0.97
N THR A 24 2.74 -8.23 1.51
CA THR A 24 4.02 -8.64 0.95
C THR A 24 3.86 -9.31 -0.41
N VAL A 25 2.94 -10.28 -0.54
CA VAL A 25 2.66 -10.95 -1.83
C VAL A 25 2.17 -9.95 -2.86
N SER A 26 1.30 -9.01 -2.48
CA SER A 26 0.83 -7.94 -3.36
C SER A 26 1.98 -7.07 -3.88
N ASN A 27 2.94 -6.71 -3.01
CA ASN A 27 4.11 -5.94 -3.41
C ASN A 27 4.98 -6.68 -4.44
N PHE A 28 5.29 -7.96 -4.20
CA PHE A 28 6.08 -8.76 -5.14
C PHE A 28 5.35 -9.01 -6.45
N LEU A 29 4.03 -9.27 -6.40
CA LEU A 29 3.22 -9.45 -7.60
C LEU A 29 3.20 -8.18 -8.44
N ASN A 30 3.02 -7.01 -7.81
CA ASN A 30 3.03 -5.73 -8.52
C ASN A 30 4.40 -5.45 -9.15
N ASN A 31 5.49 -5.74 -8.43
CA ASN A 31 6.84 -5.63 -8.96
C ASN A 31 7.07 -6.55 -10.17
N TRP A 32 6.56 -7.79 -10.13
CA TRP A 32 6.62 -8.71 -11.24
C TRP A 32 5.82 -8.21 -12.46
N ILE A 33 4.60 -7.69 -12.26
CA ILE A 33 3.77 -7.11 -13.33
C ILE A 33 4.51 -5.94 -13.99
N ILE A 34 5.06 -5.01 -13.20
CA ILE A 34 5.81 -3.87 -13.75
C ILE A 34 7.08 -4.33 -14.46
N GLY A 35 7.78 -5.34 -13.94
CA GLY A 35 8.96 -5.91 -14.59
C GLY A 35 8.64 -6.57 -15.94
N PHE A 36 7.50 -7.26 -16.04
CA PHE A 36 7.08 -7.92 -17.28
C PHE A 36 6.49 -6.95 -18.31
N VAL A 37 5.60 -6.06 -17.86
CA VAL A 37 4.85 -5.14 -18.73
C VAL A 37 5.65 -3.88 -19.05
N GLY A 38 6.54 -3.44 -18.16
CA GLY A 38 7.32 -2.21 -18.30
C GLY A 38 8.09 -2.10 -19.62
N PRO A 39 8.88 -3.11 -20.03
CA PRO A 39 9.58 -3.09 -21.31
C PRO A 39 8.64 -2.99 -22.52
N PHE A 40 7.47 -3.64 -22.46
CA PHE A 40 6.46 -3.57 -23.51
C PHE A 40 5.86 -2.17 -23.63
N LEU A 41 5.53 -1.55 -22.50
CA LEU A 41 4.99 -0.19 -22.43
C LEU A 41 6.01 0.84 -22.93
N MET A 42 7.27 0.74 -22.49
CA MET A 42 8.33 1.64 -22.95
C MET A 42 8.60 1.55 -24.46
N LYS A 43 8.44 0.36 -25.06
CA LYS A 43 8.63 0.17 -26.52
C LYS A 43 7.51 0.80 -27.36
N HIS A 44 6.27 0.83 -26.88
CA HIS A 44 5.12 1.30 -27.66
C HIS A 44 4.70 2.72 -27.33
N TRP A 45 4.83 3.11 -26.06
CA TRP A 45 4.34 4.40 -25.54
C TRP A 45 5.48 5.36 -25.21
N GLU A 46 6.72 4.88 -25.20
CA GLU A 46 7.93 5.69 -24.95
C GLU A 46 7.75 6.57 -23.71
N THR A 47 7.90 7.89 -23.84
CA THR A 47 7.76 8.88 -22.76
C THR A 47 6.35 8.95 -22.17
N LYS A 48 5.31 8.55 -22.90
CA LYS A 48 3.92 8.58 -22.40
C LYS A 48 3.69 7.57 -21.28
N THR A 49 4.55 6.55 -21.17
CA THR A 49 4.54 5.58 -20.06
C THR A 49 4.66 6.26 -18.69
N PHE A 50 5.38 7.38 -18.59
CA PHE A 50 5.51 8.12 -17.33
C PHE A 50 4.20 8.79 -16.88
N ILE A 51 3.28 9.09 -17.80
CA ILE A 51 1.96 9.63 -17.45
C ILE A 51 1.14 8.58 -16.67
N LEU A 52 1.26 7.30 -17.04
CA LEU A 52 0.64 6.19 -16.31
C LEU A 52 1.16 6.10 -14.87
N PHE A 53 2.47 6.20 -14.68
CA PHE A 53 3.08 6.23 -13.35
C PHE A 53 2.66 7.47 -12.54
N ALA A 54 2.59 8.64 -13.17
CA ALA A 54 2.12 9.87 -12.53
C ALA A 54 0.66 9.74 -12.07
N ALA A 55 -0.22 9.18 -12.90
CA ALA A 55 -1.60 8.91 -12.55
C ALA A 55 -1.73 7.91 -11.39
N ALA A 56 -0.92 6.84 -11.40
CA ALA A 56 -0.88 5.87 -10.30
C ALA A 56 -0.43 6.53 -8.98
N CYS A 57 0.57 7.41 -9.02
CA CYS A 57 1.00 8.19 -7.85
C CYS A 57 -0.10 9.13 -7.34
N ALA A 58 -0.83 9.80 -8.23
CA ALA A 58 -1.95 10.67 -7.85
C ALA A 58 -3.09 9.89 -7.18
N LEU A 59 -3.42 8.71 -7.72
CA LEU A 59 -4.40 7.80 -7.11
C LEU A 59 -3.93 7.29 -5.73
N ALA A 60 -2.65 6.94 -5.60
CA ALA A 60 -2.08 6.55 -4.31
C ALA A 60 -2.14 7.68 -3.28
N TRP A 61 -1.89 8.92 -3.70
CA TRP A 61 -2.03 10.10 -2.84
C TRP A 61 -3.47 10.33 -2.37
N LEU A 62 -4.44 10.23 -3.29
CA LEU A 62 -5.87 10.33 -2.95
C LEU A 62 -6.28 9.21 -1.98
N TYR A 63 -5.87 7.97 -2.27
CA TYR A 63 -6.13 6.84 -1.38
C TYR A 63 -5.56 7.08 0.02
N ALA A 64 -4.33 7.59 0.10
CA ALA A 64 -3.68 7.90 1.36
C ALA A 64 -4.42 9.00 2.14
N GLN A 65 -5.04 9.99 1.49
CA GLN A 65 -5.78 11.02 2.22
C GLN A 65 -7.14 10.55 2.76
N PHE A 66 -7.85 9.71 2.03
CA PHE A 66 -9.22 9.34 2.41
C PHE A 66 -9.33 8.02 3.18
N TYR A 67 -8.40 7.07 2.98
CA TYR A 67 -8.56 5.71 3.49
C TYR A 67 -7.44 5.27 4.44
N VAL A 68 -6.27 5.92 4.41
CA VAL A 68 -5.16 5.58 5.32
C VAL A 68 -5.39 6.29 6.66
N LEU A 69 -5.58 5.49 7.70
CA LEU A 69 -5.68 5.97 9.07
C LEU A 69 -4.31 6.39 9.59
N GLU A 70 -4.23 7.51 10.30
CA GLU A 70 -3.02 7.90 11.02
C GLU A 70 -2.79 6.99 12.23
N CYS A 71 -1.60 6.38 12.29
CA CYS A 71 -1.17 5.46 13.36
C CYS A 71 -0.17 6.12 14.33
N LYS A 72 0.40 7.27 13.97
CA LYS A 72 1.47 7.91 14.74
C LYS A 72 1.00 8.29 16.15
N GLY A 73 1.79 7.88 17.15
CA GLY A 73 1.57 8.23 18.55
C GLY A 73 0.51 7.37 19.25
N LEU A 74 -0.03 6.34 18.59
CA LEU A 74 -0.92 5.37 19.18
C LEU A 74 -0.16 4.09 19.55
N SER A 75 -0.51 3.50 20.68
CA SER A 75 -0.11 2.14 21.02
C SER A 75 -0.81 1.10 20.14
N LEU A 76 -0.26 -0.11 20.08
CA LEU A 76 -0.84 -1.20 19.29
C LEU A 76 -2.23 -1.61 19.79
N GLU A 77 -2.54 -1.40 21.07
CA GLU A 77 -3.84 -1.68 21.69
C GLU A 77 -4.88 -0.61 21.31
N GLU A 78 -4.49 0.67 21.31
CA GLU A 78 -5.35 1.78 20.88
C GLU A 78 -5.68 1.68 19.38
N MET A 79 -4.74 1.23 18.55
CA MET A 79 -4.99 0.96 17.13
C MET A 79 -6.01 -0.17 16.91
N ASP A 80 -5.98 -1.21 17.75
CA ASP A 80 -6.95 -2.31 17.69
C ASP A 80 -8.37 -1.81 18.04
N GLN A 81 -8.49 -0.95 19.05
CA GLN A 81 -9.78 -0.32 19.40
C GLN A 81 -10.29 0.61 18.30
N LYS A 82 -9.40 1.41 17.69
CA LYS A 82 -9.72 2.31 16.58
C LYS A 82 -10.21 1.55 15.35
N MET A 83 -9.65 0.37 15.08
CA MET A 83 -10.11 -0.53 14.03
C MET A 83 -11.42 -1.24 14.36
N ALA A 84 -11.64 -1.60 15.62
CA ALA A 84 -12.86 -2.25 16.08
C ALA A 84 -14.08 -1.30 16.14
N GLY A 85 -13.92 -0.02 15.81
CA GLY A 85 -14.98 0.98 15.86
C GLY A 85 -15.43 1.33 17.28
N LYS A 86 -14.61 1.05 18.30
CA LYS A 86 -14.90 1.38 19.72
C LYS A 86 -14.34 2.76 20.12
N ALA A 87 -14.35 3.71 19.19
CA ALA A 87 -14.00 5.09 19.44
C ALA A 87 -15.22 5.88 19.92
#